data_AF-A0A4Y2RHE9-F1
#
_entry.id   AF-A0A4Y2RHE9-F1
#
_cell.length_a   1.000
_cell.length_b   1.000
_cell.length_c   1.000
_cell.angle_alpha   90.00
_cell.angle_beta   90.00
_cell.angle_gamma   90.00
#
_symmetry.space_group_name_H-M   'P 1'
#
loop_
_entity.id
_entity.type
_entity.pdbx_description
1 polymer ?
#
loop_
_entity_poly.entity_id
_entity_poly.type
_entity_poly.pdbx_seq_one_letter_code
_entity_poly.pdbx_strand_id
1 'polypeptide(L)'
;MTGEQSLQLRRERQSIKYYFKIKSNQRHPLYDRVLNPIFNSLFAIKPSYVPSFGHRIRSLLNYYNIENPNMKTREEPPPPWRDLQITTVDDFDNLSKEETPQQSY
;
A
#
# COMPACT_ATOMS: atom_id res chain seq x y z
N MET A 1 8.80 -23.58 -23.41
CA MET A 1 7.78 -22.52 -23.23
C MET A 1 7.76 -22.16 -21.75
N THR A 2 8.19 -20.95 -21.39
CA THR A 2 8.23 -20.47 -20.01
C THR A 2 6.78 -20.34 -19.52
N GLY A 3 6.38 -21.12 -18.50
CA GLY A 3 5.00 -21.18 -17.98
C GLY A 3 4.54 -19.92 -17.24
N GLU A 4 5.03 -18.75 -17.62
CA GLU A 4 4.70 -17.48 -16.99
C GLU A 4 3.30 -17.02 -17.43
N GLN A 5 2.49 -16.59 -16.46
CA GLN A 5 1.16 -16.04 -16.72
C GLN A 5 1.25 -14.73 -17.52
N SER A 6 0.20 -14.44 -18.29
CA SER A 6 0.10 -13.18 -19.02
C SER A 6 0.30 -11.98 -18.08
N LEU A 7 0.91 -10.92 -18.60
CA LEU A 7 1.14 -9.69 -17.83
C LEU A 7 -0.16 -9.12 -17.25
N GLN A 8 -1.25 -9.22 -18.01
CA GLN A 8 -2.58 -8.82 -17.57
C GLN A 8 -3.02 -9.60 -16.33
N LEU A 9 -2.98 -10.94 -16.38
CA LEU A 9 -3.44 -11.78 -15.27
C LEU A 9 -2.62 -11.54 -13.99
N ARG A 10 -1.31 -11.30 -14.14
CA ARG A 10 -0.45 -10.95 -13.00
C ARG A 10 -0.84 -9.63 -12.37
N ARG A 11 -1.16 -8.60 -13.17
CA ARG A 11 -1.62 -7.29 -12.68
C ARG A 11 -2.98 -7.37 -12.00
N GLU A 12 -3.91 -8.15 -12.55
CA GLU A 12 -5.24 -8.38 -11.96
C GLU A 12 -5.12 -9.08 -10.61
N ARG A 13 -4.33 -10.18 -10.55
CA ARG A 13 -4.05 -10.90 -9.31
C ARG A 13 -3.41 -10.00 -8.25
N GLN A 14 -2.46 -9.16 -8.64
CA GLN A 14 -1.82 -8.21 -7.72
C GLN A 14 -2.81 -7.15 -7.20
N SER A 15 -3.70 -6.66 -8.08
CA SER A 15 -4.72 -5.67 -7.71
C SER A 15 -5.71 -6.25 -6.69
N ILE A 16 -6.18 -7.48 -6.89
CA ILE A 16 -7.08 -8.19 -5.97
C ILE A 16 -6.40 -8.45 -4.63
N LYS A 17 -5.14 -8.91 -4.63
CA LYS A 17 -4.36 -9.07 -3.38
C LYS A 17 -4.27 -7.77 -2.60
N TYR A 18 -3.97 -6.65 -3.29
CA TYR A 18 -3.83 -5.36 -2.63
C TYR A 18 -5.16 -4.84 -2.08
N TYR A 19 -6.26 -5.05 -2.78
CA TYR A 19 -7.61 -4.73 -2.27
C TYR A 19 -7.91 -5.43 -0.95
N PHE A 20 -7.64 -6.73 -0.88
CA PHE A 20 -7.85 -7.47 0.35
C PHE A 20 -6.89 -7.05 1.47
N LYS A 21 -5.66 -6.65 1.14
CA LYS A 21 -4.74 -6.04 2.12
C LYS A 21 -5.29 -4.73 2.70
N ILE A 22 -5.94 -3.90 1.89
CA ILE A 22 -6.63 -2.69 2.36
C ILE A 22 -7.77 -3.09 3.29
N LYS A 23 -8.64 -4.01 2.86
CA LYS A 23 -9.85 -4.43 3.59
C LYS A 23 -9.58 -5.29 4.82
N SER A 24 -8.38 -5.83 4.99
CA SER A 24 -8.00 -6.54 6.23
C SER A 24 -7.52 -5.61 7.34
N ASN A 25 -7.24 -4.33 7.05
CA ASN A 25 -6.70 -3.37 8.02
C ASN A 25 -7.60 -2.14 8.14
N GLN A 26 -8.38 -2.06 9.22
CA GLN A 26 -9.26 -0.91 9.51
C GLN A 26 -8.53 0.42 9.64
N ARG A 27 -7.23 0.41 10.00
CA ARG A 27 -6.40 1.62 10.09
C ARG A 27 -5.84 2.08 8.73
N HIS A 28 -6.07 1.30 7.66
CA HIS A 28 -5.59 1.68 6.33
C HIS A 28 -6.35 2.92 5.83
N PRO A 29 -5.69 3.96 5.28
CA PRO A 29 -6.35 5.20 4.87
C PRO A 29 -7.41 5.02 3.77
N LEU A 30 -7.29 3.92 3.01
CA LEU A 30 -8.24 3.54 1.97
C LEU A 30 -9.31 2.54 2.43
N TYR A 31 -9.35 2.12 3.70
CA TYR A 31 -10.26 1.07 4.17
C TYR A 31 -11.73 1.34 3.77
N ASP A 32 -12.24 2.52 4.08
CA ASP A 32 -13.60 2.94 3.70
C ASP A 32 -13.69 3.63 2.34
N ARG A 33 -12.56 4.15 1.84
CA ARG A 33 -12.53 5.02 0.65
C ARG A 33 -12.23 4.28 -0.65
N VAL A 34 -11.66 3.07 -0.59
CA VAL A 34 -11.21 2.32 -1.78
C VAL A 34 -12.34 2.06 -2.79
N LEU A 35 -13.57 1.90 -2.32
CA LEU A 35 -14.75 1.70 -3.16
C LEU A 35 -15.72 2.90 -3.12
N ASN A 36 -15.22 4.11 -2.90
CA ASN A 36 -16.08 5.30 -2.81
C ASN A 36 -16.98 5.47 -4.06
N PRO A 37 -18.31 5.58 -3.91
CA PRO A 37 -19.24 5.76 -5.02
C PRO A 37 -18.96 6.99 -5.89
N ILE A 38 -18.31 8.03 -5.36
CA ILE A 38 -17.95 9.26 -6.10
C ILE A 38 -17.12 8.95 -7.35
N PHE A 39 -16.33 7.87 -7.35
CA PHE A 39 -15.56 7.49 -8.52
C PHE A 39 -16.46 7.07 -9.69
N ASN A 40 -17.64 6.52 -9.44
CA ASN A 40 -18.57 6.15 -10.53
C ASN A 40 -19.05 7.40 -11.27
N SER A 41 -19.49 8.43 -10.55
CA SER A 41 -19.93 9.69 -11.15
C SER A 41 -18.78 10.43 -11.83
N LEU A 42 -17.58 10.45 -11.23
CA LEU A 42 -16.43 11.14 -11.78
C LEU A 42 -16.02 10.58 -13.14
N PHE A 43 -15.87 9.25 -13.26
CA PHE A 43 -15.48 8.62 -14.51
C PHE A 43 -16.62 8.51 -15.53
N ALA A 44 -17.89 8.58 -15.09
CA ALA A 44 -19.01 8.75 -16.01
C ALA A 44 -18.99 10.13 -16.69
N ILE A 45 -18.65 11.20 -15.95
CA ILE A 45 -18.56 12.57 -16.49
C ILE A 45 -17.30 12.77 -17.34
N LYS A 46 -16.19 12.15 -16.95
CA LYS A 46 -14.88 12.28 -17.61
C LYS A 46 -14.33 10.89 -17.99
N PRO A 47 -14.87 10.24 -19.05
CA PRO A 47 -14.45 8.89 -19.43
C PRO A 47 -13.02 8.82 -19.96
N SER A 48 -12.44 9.95 -20.40
CA SER A 48 -11.04 10.03 -20.84
C SER A 48 -10.03 10.05 -19.69
N TYR A 49 -10.46 10.23 -18.45
CA TYR A 49 -9.55 10.27 -17.31
C TYR A 49 -9.07 8.87 -16.96
N VAL A 50 -7.80 8.76 -16.57
CA VAL A 50 -7.23 7.48 -16.12
C VAL A 50 -7.98 7.00 -14.88
N PRO A 51 -8.60 5.80 -14.89
CA PRO A 51 -9.41 5.33 -13.79
C PRO A 51 -8.57 5.10 -12.54
N SER A 52 -9.10 5.54 -11.40
CA SER A 52 -8.46 5.35 -10.10
C SER A 52 -8.33 3.86 -9.77
N PHE A 53 -7.48 3.53 -8.79
CA PHE A 53 -7.39 2.14 -8.30
C PHE A 53 -8.75 1.60 -7.86
N GLY A 54 -9.52 2.40 -7.11
CA GLY A 54 -10.86 2.04 -6.63
C GLY A 54 -11.86 1.73 -7.75
N HIS A 55 -11.81 2.50 -8.83
CA HIS A 55 -12.65 2.25 -9.99
C HIS A 55 -12.24 0.97 -10.74
N ARG A 56 -10.94 0.78 -10.99
CA ARG A 56 -10.41 -0.42 -11.66
C ARG A 56 -10.68 -1.70 -10.88
N ILE A 57 -10.47 -1.67 -9.56
CA ILE A 57 -10.67 -2.86 -8.74
C ILE A 57 -12.14 -3.24 -8.63
N ARG A 58 -13.05 -2.27 -8.59
CA ARG A 58 -14.51 -2.54 -8.61
C ARG A 58 -14.89 -3.35 -9.85
N SER A 59 -14.42 -2.94 -11.03
CA SER A 59 -14.68 -3.67 -12.27
C SER A 59 -14.12 -5.10 -12.23
N LEU A 60 -12.92 -5.29 -11.68
CA LEU A 60 -12.31 -6.61 -11.52
C LEU A 60 -13.08 -7.50 -10.54
N LEU A 61 -13.48 -6.97 -9.38
CA LEU A 61 -14.26 -7.71 -8.39
C LEU A 61 -15.59 -8.18 -8.99
N ASN A 62 -16.28 -7.30 -9.73
CA ASN A 62 -17.52 -7.64 -10.42
C ASN A 62 -17.28 -8.70 -11.52
N TYR A 63 -16.23 -8.54 -12.33
CA TYR A 63 -15.90 -9.48 -13.40
C TYR A 63 -15.66 -10.90 -12.89
N TYR A 64 -15.00 -11.05 -11.74
CA TYR A 64 -14.73 -12.35 -11.12
C TYR A 64 -15.80 -12.80 -10.11
N ASN A 65 -16.91 -12.05 -9.97
CA ASN A 65 -17.95 -12.29 -8.96
C ASN A 65 -17.40 -12.48 -7.53
N ILE A 66 -16.40 -11.66 -7.17
CA ILE A 66 -15.78 -11.69 -5.85
C ILE A 66 -16.63 -10.81 -4.91
N GLU A 67 -17.67 -11.42 -4.35
CA GLU A 67 -18.38 -10.84 -3.21
C GLU A 67 -17.52 -10.92 -1.95
N ASN A 68 -17.71 -10.02 -0.99
CA ASN A 68 -16.85 -9.84 0.18
C ASN A 68 -17.19 -10.89 1.27
N PRO A 69 -16.64 -12.12 1.25
CA PRO A 69 -17.12 -13.21 2.08
C PRO A 69 -16.36 -13.12 3.39
N ASN A 70 -16.97 -12.51 4.42
CA ASN A 70 -16.51 -12.51 5.81
C ASN A 70 -14.97 -12.48 5.97
N MET A 71 -14.37 -11.36 5.58
CA MET A 71 -12.93 -11.17 5.74
C MET A 71 -12.58 -11.21 7.23
N LYS A 72 -11.91 -12.29 7.67
CA LYS A 72 -11.29 -12.30 8.99
C LYS A 72 -10.20 -11.24 8.99
N THR A 73 -10.32 -10.28 9.91
CA THR A 73 -9.25 -9.33 10.22
C THR A 73 -8.01 -10.13 10.59
N ARG A 74 -6.98 -10.06 9.74
CA ARG A 74 -5.68 -10.64 10.05
C ARG A 74 -4.86 -9.55 10.71
N GLU A 75 -4.54 -9.73 11.97
CA GLU A 75 -3.46 -8.96 12.58
C GLU A 75 -2.15 -9.44 11.95
N GLU A 76 -1.53 -8.58 11.13
CA GLU A 76 -0.16 -8.85 10.70
C GLU A 76 0.75 -8.74 11.92
N PRO A 77 1.68 -9.69 12.13
CA PRO A 77 2.66 -9.56 13.19
C PRO A 77 3.43 -8.23 13.00
N PRO A 78 3.82 -7.57 14.10
CA PRO A 78 4.66 -6.40 14.01
C PRO A 78 5.88 -6.71 13.12
N PRO A 79 6.28 -5.78 12.23
CA PRO A 79 7.44 -6.03 11.40
C PRO A 79 8.68 -6.26 12.28
N PRO A 80 9.68 -7.02 11.81
CA PRO A 80 10.85 -7.40 12.61
C PRO A 80 11.67 -6.19 13.10
N TRP A 81 11.51 -5.03 12.46
CA TRP A 81 12.15 -3.78 12.88
C TRP A 81 11.40 -3.00 13.96
N ARG A 82 10.20 -3.44 14.38
CA ARG A 82 9.40 -2.73 15.38
C ARG A 82 9.98 -2.82 16.79
N ASP A 83 10.62 -3.95 17.08
CA ASP A 83 11.26 -4.24 18.37
C ASP A 83 12.79 -4.28 18.26
N LEU A 84 13.37 -3.55 17.29
CA LEU A 84 14.82 -3.43 17.22
C LEU A 84 15.31 -2.69 18.47
N GLN A 85 16.03 -3.40 19.31
CA GLN A 85 16.99 -2.81 20.24
C GLN A 85 18.16 -2.29 19.40
N ILE A 86 17.97 -1.15 18.73
CA ILE A 86 19.04 -0.48 17.99
C ILE A 86 19.98 0.09 19.04
N THR A 87 21.10 -0.58 19.28
CA THR A 87 22.25 0.06 19.89
C THR A 87 22.87 0.97 18.84
N THR A 88 22.67 2.27 18.98
CA THR A 88 23.41 3.27 18.20
C THR A 88 24.86 3.19 18.62
N VAL A 89 25.73 2.83 17.67
CA VAL A 89 27.17 3.04 17.83
C VAL A 89 27.40 4.50 17.44
N ASP A 90 27.49 5.37 18.43
CA ASP A 90 27.93 6.74 18.20
C ASP A 90 29.45 6.78 18.29
N ASP A 91 30.12 6.63 17.14
CA ASP A 91 31.58 6.74 17.05
C ASP A 91 32.08 8.15 17.43
N PHE A 92 31.17 9.12 17.54
CA PHE A 92 31.45 10.51 17.92
C PHE A 92 31.10 10.83 19.37
N ASP A 93 30.59 9.88 20.17
CA ASP A 93 30.23 10.12 21.58
C ASP A 93 31.43 10.65 22.42
N ASN A 94 32.66 10.31 22.00
CA ASN A 94 33.89 10.75 22.66
C ASN A 94 34.56 11.96 21.98
N LEU A 95 34.01 12.45 20.86
CA LEU A 95 34.58 13.56 20.12
C LEU A 95 33.92 14.87 20.58
N SER A 96 34.74 15.76 21.13
CA SER A 96 34.25 17.06 21.57
C SER A 96 33.94 17.92 20.35
N LYS A 97 32.74 18.52 20.35
CA LYS A 97 32.33 19.49 19.32
C LYS A 97 33.31 20.66 19.20
N GLU A 98 34.07 20.94 20.26
CA GLU A 98 35.08 22.01 20.32
C GLU A 98 36.29 21.74 19.41
N GLU A 99 36.56 20.48 19.05
CA GLU A 99 37.65 20.12 18.15
C GLU A 99 37.30 20.37 16.67
N THR A 100 36.04 20.71 16.37
CA THR A 100 35.61 21.01 15.00
C THR A 100 35.70 22.52 14.76
N PRO A 101 36.53 23.00 13.83
CA PRO A 101 36.64 24.42 13.55
C PRO A 101 35.30 24.99 13.08
N GLN A 102 34.85 26.08 13.68
CA GLN A 102 33.68 26.80 13.21
C GLN A 102 33.99 27.45 11.86
N GLN A 103 33.35 26.99 10.79
CA GLN A 103 33.37 27.73 9.52
C GLN A 103 32.50 28.97 9.67
N SER A 104 33.14 30.14 9.77
CA SER A 104 32.51 31.43 9.54
C SER A 104 32.38 31.69 8.03
N TYR A 105 31.15 31.93 7.56
CA TYR A 105 30.85 32.39 6.20
C TYR A 105 31.10 33.90 6.04
#